data_AF-A0A2E2XME8-F1
#
_entry.id   AF-A0A2E2XME8-F1
#
_cell.length_a   1.000
_cell.length_b   1.000
_cell.length_c   1.000
_cell.angle_alpha   90.00
_cell.angle_beta   90.00
_cell.angle_gamma   90.00
#
_symmetry.space_group_name_H-M   'P 1'
#
loop_
_entity.id
_entity.type
_entity.pdbx_description
1 polymer ?
#
loop_
_entity_poly.entity_id
_entity_poly.type
_entity_poly.pdbx_seq_one_letter_code
_entity_poly.pdbx_strand_id
1 'polypeptide(L)'
;MTDEQTPKKKFNLNLVQVLDLGCGILHQAFFKQKPDAAKSLLKDLKGGKRVSLGALTLSNKDEDGEIKDSLEVPLAVELDYSEFKGGGFSFPAFQAALQAMLNQIAQTLKAKKDLNLLTNQKTGGALVHQPGVIKIGEQHNVLVIAIEPGGKDDIVLRLMFVDPGQYESLRQDEEKDQA
;
A
#
# COMPACT_ATOMS: atom_id res chain seq x y z
N MET A 1 20.76 29.75 -28.20
CA MET A 1 20.37 28.33 -28.20
C MET A 1 19.26 28.21 -27.19
N THR A 2 18.04 27.99 -27.66
CA THR A 2 16.80 27.97 -26.87
C THR A 2 16.70 26.63 -26.15
N ASP A 3 16.79 26.65 -24.83
CA ASP A 3 16.35 25.54 -23.99
C ASP A 3 14.84 25.39 -24.15
N GLU A 4 14.44 24.40 -24.93
CA GLU A 4 13.07 23.96 -25.06
C GLU A 4 12.69 23.23 -23.77
N GLN A 5 12.20 23.99 -22.78
CA GLN A 5 11.60 23.42 -21.58
C GLN A 5 10.37 22.63 -21.99
N THR A 6 10.52 21.31 -22.05
CA THR A 6 9.44 20.37 -22.31
C THR A 6 8.34 20.62 -21.28
N PRO A 7 7.08 20.86 -21.69
CA PRO A 7 6.01 21.10 -20.73
C PRO A 7 5.84 19.84 -19.87
N LYS A 8 6.07 19.95 -18.56
CA LYS A 8 5.72 18.92 -17.58
C LYS A 8 4.22 18.65 -17.70
N LYS A 9 3.83 17.67 -18.52
CA LYS A 9 2.45 17.23 -18.68
C LYS A 9 1.94 16.83 -17.29
N LYS A 10 0.92 17.53 -16.81
CA LYS A 10 0.27 17.24 -15.53
C LYS A 10 -0.57 15.97 -15.71
N PHE A 11 -0.01 14.81 -15.43
CA PHE A 11 -0.82 13.62 -15.18
C PHE A 11 -1.60 13.87 -13.89
N ASN A 12 -2.92 13.94 -13.98
CA ASN A 12 -3.78 13.95 -12.79
C ASN A 12 -3.70 12.55 -12.17
N LEU A 13 -2.80 12.39 -11.20
CA LEU A 13 -2.64 11.15 -10.44
C LEU A 13 -3.92 10.86 -9.67
N ASN A 14 -4.71 9.91 -10.18
CA ASN A 14 -5.84 9.38 -9.43
C ASN A 14 -5.33 8.40 -8.38
N LEU A 15 -5.33 8.82 -7.11
CA LEU A 15 -4.85 8.00 -5.98
C LEU A 15 -5.55 6.64 -5.89
N VAL A 16 -6.83 6.55 -6.30
CA VAL A 16 -7.57 5.29 -6.33
C VAL A 16 -7.00 4.33 -7.38
N GLN A 17 -6.64 4.85 -8.56
CA GLN A 17 -6.01 4.08 -9.63
C GLN A 17 -4.59 3.64 -9.23
N VAL A 18 -3.82 4.55 -8.61
CA VAL A 18 -2.48 4.23 -8.07
C VAL A 18 -2.58 3.14 -7.01
N LEU A 19 -3.56 3.23 -6.11
CA LEU A 19 -3.80 2.22 -5.09
C LEU A 19 -4.15 0.85 -5.70
N ASP A 20 -5.09 0.81 -6.64
CA ASP A 20 -5.55 -0.43 -7.27
C ASP A 20 -4.40 -1.15 -7.99
N LEU A 21 -3.66 -0.42 -8.82
CA LEU A 21 -2.47 -0.95 -9.50
C LEU A 21 -1.38 -1.37 -8.50
N GLY A 22 -1.13 -0.55 -7.49
CA GLY A 22 -0.17 -0.83 -6.41
C GLY A 22 -0.53 -2.10 -5.63
N CYS A 23 -1.80 -2.30 -5.29
CA CYS A 23 -2.33 -3.51 -4.68
C CYS A 23 -2.12 -4.74 -5.57
N GLY A 24 -2.35 -4.59 -6.89
CA GLY A 24 -2.07 -5.64 -7.87
C GLY A 24 -0.60 -6.05 -7.88
N ILE A 25 0.32 -5.08 -7.87
CA ILE A 25 1.76 -5.32 -7.85
C ILE A 25 2.20 -5.94 -6.51
N LEU A 26 1.69 -5.47 -5.37
CA LEU A 26 1.94 -6.07 -4.06
C LEU A 26 1.45 -7.53 -4.01
N HIS A 27 0.27 -7.80 -4.57
CA HIS A 27 -0.24 -9.14 -4.66
C HIS A 27 0.66 -10.04 -5.52
N GLN A 28 1.16 -9.55 -6.66
CA GLN A 28 2.12 -10.28 -7.48
C GLN A 28 3.44 -10.53 -6.71
N ALA A 29 3.96 -9.50 -6.05
CA ALA A 29 5.22 -9.54 -5.31
C ALA A 29 5.17 -10.43 -4.06
N PHE A 30 4.04 -10.61 -3.39
CA PHE A 30 4.03 -11.41 -2.15
C PHE A 30 3.24 -12.71 -2.23
N PHE A 31 2.44 -12.93 -3.28
CA PHE A 31 1.57 -14.11 -3.39
C PHE A 31 1.73 -14.90 -4.68
N LYS A 32 2.17 -14.29 -5.79
CA LYS A 32 2.25 -14.99 -7.10
C LYS A 32 3.65 -15.41 -7.50
N GLN A 33 4.68 -14.79 -6.94
CA GLN A 33 6.06 -15.19 -7.21
C GLN A 33 6.53 -16.36 -6.32
N LYS A 34 7.75 -16.83 -6.57
CA LYS A 34 8.37 -17.92 -5.81
C LYS A 34 8.49 -17.54 -4.32
N PRO A 35 8.19 -18.46 -3.38
CA PRO A 35 8.22 -18.18 -1.94
C PRO A 35 9.55 -17.59 -1.44
N ASP A 36 10.68 -18.05 -1.98
CA ASP A 36 12.01 -17.55 -1.56
C ASP A 36 12.25 -16.11 -2.01
N ALA A 37 11.76 -15.72 -3.18
CA ALA A 37 11.84 -14.34 -3.65
C ALA A 37 11.00 -13.40 -2.78
N ALA A 38 9.78 -13.82 -2.42
CA ALA A 38 8.90 -13.04 -1.55
C ALA A 38 9.47 -12.90 -0.13
N LYS A 39 10.05 -13.97 0.41
CA LYS A 39 10.77 -13.92 1.71
C LYS A 39 12.00 -13.02 1.65
N SER A 40 12.75 -13.05 0.55
CA SER A 40 13.90 -12.16 0.36
C SER A 40 13.47 -10.70 0.33
N LEU A 41 12.38 -10.38 -0.37
CA LEU A 41 11.81 -9.03 -0.39
C LEU A 41 11.39 -8.56 0.99
N LEU A 42 10.70 -9.40 1.77
CA LEU A 42 10.38 -9.04 3.15
C LEU A 42 11.64 -8.87 4.00
N LYS A 43 12.69 -9.66 3.78
CA LYS A 43 13.96 -9.50 4.50
C LYS A 43 14.60 -8.16 4.21
N ASP A 44 14.58 -7.71 2.96
CA ASP A 44 15.08 -6.39 2.57
C ASP A 44 14.25 -5.27 3.21
N LEU A 45 12.92 -5.40 3.19
CA LEU A 45 11.99 -4.46 3.83
C LEU A 45 12.20 -4.37 5.34
N LYS A 46 12.39 -5.49 6.03
CA LYS A 46 12.72 -5.52 7.46
C LYS A 46 14.04 -4.82 7.78
N GLY A 47 14.96 -4.73 6.81
CA GLY A 47 16.20 -3.98 6.92
C GLY A 47 16.04 -2.47 6.73
N GLY A 48 14.80 -1.96 6.61
CA GLY A 48 14.52 -0.55 6.32
C GLY A 48 14.84 -0.15 4.89
N LYS A 49 15.03 -1.11 3.97
CA LYS A 49 15.32 -0.81 2.57
C LYS A 49 14.04 -0.44 1.84
N ARG A 50 14.13 0.59 1.00
CA ARG A 50 13.15 0.88 -0.04
C ARG A 50 13.35 -0.10 -1.20
N VAL A 51 12.33 -0.88 -1.53
CA VAL A 51 12.42 -1.89 -2.58
C VAL A 51 11.61 -1.47 -3.79
N SER A 52 12.23 -1.47 -4.97
CA SER A 52 11.52 -1.26 -6.23
C SER A 52 10.57 -2.42 -6.53
N LEU A 53 9.35 -2.08 -6.93
CA LEU A 53 8.33 -3.00 -7.43
C LEU A 53 8.13 -2.86 -8.95
N GLY A 54 9.02 -2.16 -9.64
CA GLY A 54 8.92 -1.85 -11.07
C GLY A 54 8.36 -0.44 -11.31
N ALA A 55 7.45 -0.32 -12.27
CA ALA A 55 6.81 0.95 -12.61
C ALA A 55 5.30 0.76 -12.83
N LEU A 56 4.54 1.79 -12.49
CA LEU A 56 3.13 1.95 -12.83
C LEU A 56 3.02 2.59 -14.22
N THR A 57 2.28 1.97 -15.12
CA THR A 57 1.94 2.60 -16.40
C THR A 57 0.61 3.36 -16.23
N LEU A 58 0.68 4.68 -16.24
CA LEU A 58 -0.48 5.56 -16.22
C LEU A 58 -0.83 5.95 -17.66
N SER A 59 -1.89 5.36 -18.20
CA SER A 59 -2.39 5.66 -19.54
C SER A 59 -3.50 6.70 -19.49
N ASN A 60 -3.41 7.75 -20.30
CA ASN A 60 -4.54 8.64 -20.56
C ASN A 60 -5.29 8.14 -21.79
N LYS A 61 -6.61 7.94 -21.64
CA LYS A 61 -7.49 7.44 -22.70
C LYS A 61 -8.43 8.55 -23.15
N ASP A 62 -8.75 8.60 -24.43
CA ASP A 62 -9.80 9.49 -24.93
C ASP A 62 -11.21 8.90 -24.78
N GLU A 63 -12.21 9.65 -25.25
CA GLU A 63 -13.62 9.28 -25.18
C GLU A 63 -13.94 7.98 -25.95
N ASP A 64 -13.09 7.63 -26.93
CA ASP A 64 -13.19 6.40 -27.73
C ASP A 64 -12.43 5.22 -27.09
N GLY A 65 -11.73 5.46 -25.97
CA GLY A 65 -10.99 4.45 -25.22
C GLY A 65 -9.55 4.20 -25.71
N GLU A 66 -9.07 4.98 -26.68
CA GLU A 66 -7.74 4.88 -27.25
C GLU A 66 -6.70 5.55 -26.34
N ILE A 67 -5.54 4.90 -26.15
CA ILE A 67 -4.45 5.43 -25.32
C ILE A 67 -3.75 6.55 -26.08
N LYS A 68 -3.91 7.79 -25.62
CA LYS A 68 -3.24 8.96 -26.22
C LYS A 68 -1.82 9.18 -25.69
N ASP A 69 -1.59 8.81 -24.45
CA ASP A 69 -0.30 9.00 -23.78
C ASP A 69 -0.14 8.01 -22.63
N SER A 70 1.09 7.64 -22.32
CA SER A 70 1.41 6.76 -21.19
C SER A 70 2.63 7.26 -20.44
N LEU A 71 2.52 7.39 -19.12
CA LEU A 71 3.63 7.71 -18.24
C LEU A 71 4.00 6.47 -17.42
N GLU A 72 5.28 6.09 -17.44
CA GLU A 72 5.81 5.14 -16.48
C GLU A 72 6.27 5.87 -15.22
N VAL A 73 5.70 5.50 -14.08
CA VAL A 73 6.05 6.05 -12.77
C VAL A 73 6.68 4.95 -11.93
N PRO A 74 7.96 5.06 -11.54
CA PRO A 74 8.59 4.04 -10.71
C PRO A 74 7.82 3.85 -9.40
N LEU A 75 7.64 2.60 -9.01
CA LEU A 75 6.93 2.21 -7.79
C LEU A 75 7.91 1.54 -6.84
N ALA A 76 7.91 1.98 -5.59
CA ALA A 76 8.65 1.36 -4.52
C ALA A 76 7.74 1.02 -3.35
N VAL A 77 8.19 0.09 -2.51
CA VAL A 77 7.55 -0.27 -1.24
C VAL A 77 8.54 -0.10 -0.09
N GLU A 78 8.01 0.38 1.02
CA GLU A 78 8.68 0.48 2.32
C GLU A 78 7.83 -0.21 3.38
N LEU A 79 8.46 -0.63 4.47
CA LEU A 79 7.80 -1.26 5.60
C LEU A 79 8.24 -0.60 6.89
N ASP A 80 7.26 -0.12 7.65
CA ASP A 80 7.40 0.16 9.08
C ASP A 80 6.65 -0.92 9.86
N TYR A 81 7.38 -1.70 10.66
CA TYR A 81 6.81 -2.74 11.51
C TYR A 81 7.03 -2.45 13.00
N SER A 82 7.35 -1.20 13.35
CA SER A 82 7.66 -0.79 14.72
C SER A 82 6.53 -1.06 15.72
N GLU A 83 5.27 -0.92 15.30
CA GLU A 83 4.09 -1.20 16.13
C GLU A 83 3.59 -2.65 16.07
N PHE A 84 4.30 -3.55 15.38
CA PHE A 84 3.93 -4.97 15.37
C PHE A 84 4.01 -5.55 16.79
N LYS A 85 2.90 -6.12 17.27
CA LYS A 85 2.74 -6.70 18.60
C LYS A 85 2.95 -8.22 18.56
N GLY A 86 3.57 -8.75 19.61
CA GLY A 86 3.90 -10.16 19.75
C GLY A 86 5.29 -10.53 19.21
N GLY A 87 5.79 -11.69 19.64
CA GLY A 87 7.09 -12.18 19.22
C GLY A 87 7.10 -12.66 17.76
N GLY A 88 8.21 -12.43 17.06
CA GLY A 88 8.52 -13.14 15.82
C GLY A 88 7.81 -12.63 14.57
N PHE A 89 7.96 -11.34 14.24
CA PHE A 89 7.54 -10.80 12.94
C PHE A 89 8.14 -11.63 11.79
N SER A 90 7.29 -12.44 11.17
CA SER A 90 7.65 -13.51 10.24
C SER A 90 6.97 -13.32 8.89
N PHE A 91 7.44 -14.02 7.87
CA PHE A 91 6.84 -13.96 6.54
C PHE A 91 5.36 -14.38 6.53
N PRO A 92 4.94 -15.47 7.20
CA PRO A 92 3.52 -15.82 7.29
C PRO A 92 2.66 -14.73 7.96
N ALA A 93 3.14 -14.13 9.05
CA ALA A 93 2.42 -13.06 9.74
C ALA A 93 2.27 -11.82 8.85
N PHE A 94 3.35 -11.38 8.21
CA PHE A 94 3.31 -10.29 7.25
C PHE A 94 2.35 -10.58 6.09
N GLN A 95 2.46 -11.77 5.49
CA GLN A 95 1.65 -12.15 4.34
C GLN A 95 0.16 -12.22 4.71
N ALA A 96 -0.18 -12.70 5.90
CA ALA A 96 -1.56 -12.72 6.39
C ALA A 96 -2.12 -11.30 6.58
N ALA A 97 -1.35 -10.38 7.19
CA ALA A 97 -1.75 -8.99 7.36
C ALA A 97 -1.92 -8.27 6.01
N LEU A 98 -0.96 -8.47 5.10
CA LEU A 98 -1.03 -7.93 3.75
C LEU A 98 -2.24 -8.47 2.99
N GLN A 99 -2.53 -9.77 3.11
CA GLN A 99 -3.69 -10.38 2.47
C GLN A 99 -5.00 -9.79 2.99
N ALA A 100 -5.13 -9.64 4.31
CA ALA A 100 -6.30 -9.04 4.93
C ALA A 100 -6.51 -7.61 4.43
N MET A 101 -5.46 -6.80 4.38
CA MET A 101 -5.51 -5.42 3.89
C MET A 101 -5.90 -5.34 2.40
N LEU A 102 -5.26 -6.15 1.55
CA LEU A 102 -5.57 -6.19 0.11
C LEU A 102 -7.02 -6.64 -0.14
N ASN A 103 -7.52 -7.63 0.61
CA ASN A 103 -8.90 -8.08 0.52
C ASN A 103 -9.88 -6.97 0.95
N GLN A 104 -9.56 -6.22 1.99
CA GLN A 104 -10.39 -5.11 2.47
C GLN A 104 -10.48 -4.00 1.42
N ILE A 105 -9.34 -3.58 0.86
CA ILE A 105 -9.27 -2.59 -0.22
C ILE A 105 -10.06 -3.08 -1.44
N ALA A 106 -9.84 -4.33 -1.88
CA ALA A 106 -10.52 -4.89 -3.05
C ALA A 106 -12.05 -4.95 -2.86
N GLN A 107 -12.52 -5.31 -1.67
CA GLN A 107 -13.95 -5.32 -1.35
C GLN A 107 -14.55 -3.91 -1.38
N THR A 108 -13.86 -2.93 -0.78
CA THR A 108 -14.29 -1.53 -0.77
C THR A 108 -14.35 -0.95 -2.20
N LEU A 109 -13.34 -1.21 -3.02
CA LEU A 109 -13.32 -0.84 -4.44
C LEU A 109 -14.47 -1.49 -5.24
N LYS A 110 -14.67 -2.80 -5.08
CA LYS A 110 -15.74 -3.54 -5.77
C LYS A 110 -17.13 -3.04 -5.38
N ALA A 111 -17.30 -2.67 -4.11
CA ALA A 111 -18.54 -2.10 -3.59
C ALA A 111 -18.73 -0.62 -3.99
N LYS A 112 -17.78 -0.01 -4.71
CA LYS A 112 -17.75 1.42 -5.05
C LYS A 112 -17.93 2.32 -3.82
N LYS A 113 -17.45 1.85 -2.67
CA LYS A 113 -17.47 2.59 -1.41
C LYS A 113 -16.25 3.50 -1.33
N ASP A 114 -16.34 4.52 -0.49
CA ASP A 114 -15.21 5.39 -0.19
C ASP A 114 -14.09 4.58 0.49
N LEU A 115 -12.86 4.73 -0.01
CA LEU A 115 -11.66 4.13 0.58
C LEU A 115 -11.25 4.81 1.88
N ASN A 116 -11.85 5.95 2.22
CA ASN A 116 -11.52 6.79 3.36
C ASN A 116 -10.03 7.18 3.32
N LEU A 117 -9.67 7.93 2.28
CA LEU A 117 -8.31 8.41 2.06
C LEU A 117 -8.04 9.64 2.93
N LEU A 118 -7.07 9.54 3.83
CA LEU A 118 -6.61 10.64 4.67
C LEU A 118 -5.40 11.29 3.99
N THR A 119 -5.64 12.42 3.32
CA THR A 119 -4.60 13.13 2.55
C THR A 119 -3.79 14.07 3.42
N ASN A 120 -2.46 14.04 3.28
CA ASN A 120 -1.56 14.99 3.90
C ASN A 120 -1.20 16.07 2.87
N GLN A 121 -1.83 17.23 3.00
CA GLN A 121 -1.60 18.36 2.07
C GLN A 121 -0.16 18.90 2.09
N LYS A 122 0.61 18.65 3.16
CA LYS A 122 2.01 19.12 3.26
C LYS A 122 2.97 18.22 2.50
N THR A 123 2.76 16.91 2.52
CA THR A 123 3.66 15.94 1.86
C THR A 123 3.12 15.46 0.51
N GLY A 124 1.84 15.70 0.21
CA GLY A 124 1.16 15.14 -0.97
C GLY A 124 0.85 13.65 -0.84
N GLY A 125 1.09 13.04 0.32
CA GLY A 125 0.78 11.64 0.57
C GLY A 125 -0.67 11.40 0.98
N ALA A 126 -1.12 10.14 0.90
CA ALA A 126 -2.45 9.72 1.31
C ALA A 126 -2.39 8.39 2.06
N LEU A 127 -2.94 8.35 3.27
CA LEU A 127 -3.15 7.11 4.03
C LEU A 127 -4.49 6.49 3.63
N VAL A 128 -4.48 5.19 3.34
CA VAL A 128 -5.70 4.43 3.04
C VAL A 128 -6.21 3.80 4.33
N HIS A 129 -7.34 4.27 4.84
CA HIS A 129 -7.93 3.76 6.08
C HIS A 129 -8.76 2.47 5.86
N GLN A 130 -8.13 1.50 5.20
CA GLN A 130 -8.65 0.14 4.96
C GLN A 130 -7.68 -0.88 5.57
N PRO A 131 -7.69 -1.04 6.91
CA PRO A 131 -6.69 -1.85 7.59
C PRO A 131 -6.85 -3.35 7.31
N GLY A 132 -5.72 -4.04 7.23
CA GLY A 132 -5.65 -5.50 7.39
C GLY A 132 -5.38 -5.86 8.84
N VAL A 133 -6.27 -6.63 9.46
CA VAL A 133 -6.13 -7.03 10.86
C VAL A 133 -5.85 -8.53 10.94
N ILE A 134 -4.85 -8.90 11.74
CA ILE A 134 -4.61 -10.29 12.13
C ILE A 134 -4.45 -10.41 13.64
N LYS A 135 -4.78 -11.58 14.18
CA LYS A 135 -4.59 -11.94 15.59
C LYS A 135 -3.50 -13.01 15.68
N ILE A 136 -2.49 -12.78 16.53
CA ILE A 136 -1.40 -13.72 16.82
C ILE A 136 -1.36 -13.93 18.32
N GLY A 137 -1.79 -15.11 18.77
CA GLY A 137 -2.08 -15.32 20.19
C GLY A 137 -3.19 -14.38 20.64
N GLU A 138 -2.91 -13.56 21.64
CA GLU A 138 -3.84 -12.54 22.15
C GLU A 138 -3.62 -11.15 21.51
N GLN A 139 -2.59 -11.00 20.66
CA GLN A 139 -2.19 -9.70 20.14
C GLN A 139 -2.81 -9.45 18.76
N HIS A 140 -3.51 -8.32 18.63
CA HIS A 140 -3.94 -7.80 17.35
C HIS A 140 -2.77 -7.08 16.66
N ASN A 141 -2.72 -7.17 15.34
CA ASN A 141 -1.77 -6.45 14.51
C ASN A 141 -2.53 -5.84 13.34
N VAL A 142 -2.35 -4.52 13.16
CA VAL A 142 -3.07 -3.75 12.16
C VAL A 142 -2.09 -3.22 11.14
N LEU A 143 -2.27 -3.60 9.88
CA LEU A 143 -1.48 -3.13 8.75
C LEU A 143 -2.30 -2.13 7.92
N VAL A 144 -1.70 -0.98 7.63
CA VAL A 144 -2.24 0.03 6.71
C VAL A 144 -1.23 0.35 5.61
N ILE A 145 -1.71 1.01 4.56
CA ILE A 145 -0.90 1.47 3.43
C ILE A 145 -1.05 2.98 3.24
N ALA A 146 0.07 3.66 3.08
CA ALA A 146 0.12 5.04 2.60
C ALA A 146 0.75 5.09 1.21
N ILE A 147 0.25 6.01 0.38
CA ILE A 147 0.81 6.36 -0.92
C ILE A 147 1.53 7.69 -0.73
N GLU A 148 2.84 7.71 -0.94
CA GLU A 148 3.63 8.92 -0.81
C GLU A 148 4.37 9.24 -2.11
N PRO A 149 4.51 10.52 -2.49
CA PRO A 149 5.46 10.89 -3.51
C PRO A 149 6.88 10.65 -2.99
N GLY A 150 7.63 9.85 -3.70
CA GLY A 150 9.06 9.71 -3.48
C GLY A 150 9.79 10.86 -4.16
N GLY A 151 10.86 11.35 -3.53
CA GLY A 151 11.54 12.60 -3.93
C GLY A 151 12.17 12.64 -5.34
N LYS A 152 12.00 11.62 -6.19
CA LYS A 152 12.52 11.54 -7.56
C LYS A 152 11.45 11.14 -8.58
N ASP A 153 10.28 11.75 -8.51
CA ASP A 153 9.12 11.44 -9.38
C ASP A 153 8.67 9.97 -9.31
N ASP A 154 8.96 9.29 -8.20
CA ASP A 154 8.52 7.92 -7.93
C ASP A 154 7.39 7.90 -6.90
N ILE A 155 6.67 6.79 -6.80
CA ILE A 155 5.61 6.58 -5.80
C ILE A 155 6.08 5.54 -4.79
N VAL A 156 5.85 5.81 -3.51
CA VAL A 156 6.09 4.86 -2.41
C VAL A 156 4.78 4.35 -1.88
N LEU A 157 4.65 3.03 -1.83
CA LEU A 157 3.68 2.36 -1.00
C LEU A 157 4.34 2.08 0.35
N ARG A 158 4.02 2.86 1.38
CA ARG A 158 4.51 2.61 2.74
C ARG A 158 3.51 1.72 3.46
N LEU A 159 3.91 0.48 3.70
CA LEU A 159 3.19 -0.47 4.55
C LEU A 159 3.57 -0.17 6.01
N MET A 160 2.59 -0.01 6.88
CA MET A 160 2.84 0.36 8.28
C MET A 160 2.00 -0.50 9.19
N PHE A 161 2.64 -1.16 10.16
CA PHE A 161 1.94 -1.61 11.34
C PHE A 161 1.67 -0.41 12.23
N VAL A 162 0.44 -0.31 12.73
CA VAL A 162 0.00 0.77 13.61
C VAL A 162 -0.57 0.17 14.89
N ASP A 163 -0.63 0.99 15.94
CA ASP A 163 -1.17 0.57 17.22
C ASP A 163 -2.63 0.11 17.07
N PRO A 164 -2.95 -1.17 17.37
CA PRO A 164 -4.31 -1.69 17.31
C PRO A 164 -5.28 -0.90 18.19
N GLY A 165 -4.79 -0.29 19.27
CA GLY A 165 -5.59 0.55 20.16
C GLY A 165 -6.23 1.74 19.44
N GLN A 166 -5.76 2.13 18.26
CA GLN A 166 -6.35 3.21 17.45
C GLN A 166 -7.65 2.79 16.73
N TYR A 167 -8.00 1.50 16.73
CA TYR A 167 -9.18 0.98 16.01
C TYR A 167 -10.27 0.53 16.97
N GLU A 168 -11.36 1.28 17.02
CA GLU A 168 -12.49 1.05 17.94
C GLU A 168 -13.13 -0.34 17.78
N SER A 169 -13.21 -0.86 16.54
CA SER A 169 -13.78 -2.18 16.27
C SER A 169 -13.02 -3.31 16.92
N LEU A 170 -11.72 -3.15 17.18
CA LEU A 170 -10.89 -4.17 17.82
C LEU A 170 -11.00 -4.13 19.35
N ARG A 171 -11.34 -2.98 19.93
CA ARG A 171 -11.59 -2.84 21.37
C ARG A 171 -12.85 -3.59 21.81
N GLN A 172 -13.87 -3.67 20.95
CA GLN A 172 -15.14 -4.34 21.24
C GLN A 172 -15.04 -5.88 21.30
N ASP A 173 -14.06 -6.46 20.60
CA ASP A 173 -13.81 -7.90 20.63
C ASP A 173 -13.07 -8.33 21.91
N GLU A 174 -12.23 -7.45 22.49
CA GLU A 174 -11.51 -7.70 23.75
C GLU A 174 -12.43 -7.68 25.00
N GLU A 175 -13.55 -6.95 24.96
CA GLU A 175 -14.53 -6.90 26.05
C GLU A 175 -15.45 -8.12 26.08
N LYS A 176 -15.63 -8.83 24.95
CA LYS A 176 -16.49 -10.02 24.87
C LYS A 176 -15.81 -11.32 25.27
N ASP A 177 -14.49 -11.43 25.08
CA ASP A 177 -13.70 -12.59 25.54
C ASP A 177 -13.45 -12.59 27.07
N GLN A 178 -13.84 -11.52 27.78
CA GLN A 178 -13.70 -11.38 29.24
C GLN A 178 -15.03 -11.49 30.01
N ALA A 179 -16.15 -11.79 29.32
CA ALA A 179 -17.50 -11.87 29.89
C ALA A 179 -18.03 -13.31 30.05
#